data_AF-A0AAJ7N326-F1
#
_entry.id   AF-A0AAJ7N326-F1
#
_cell.length_a   1.000
_cell.length_b   1.000
_cell.length_c   1.000
_cell.angle_alpha   90.00
_cell.angle_beta   90.00
_cell.angle_gamma   90.00
#
_symmetry.space_group_name_H-M   'P 1'
#
loop_
_entity.id
_entity.type
_entity.pdbx_description
1 polymer ?
#
loop_
_entity_poly.entity_id
_entity_poly.type
_entity_poly.pdbx_seq_one_letter_code
_entity_poly.pdbx_strand_id
1 'polypeptide(L)'
;MARKILEEAECEEHYKKTVSRNEDGRFVVRLPFKQPHPEEALGDSLRIALSALTRLRRKLDADSALLKSYGEFLSEYESMNHMTRLKSIDSSRLYIPHRAVVREESVTMKLRVVLNASSTSAGGSSLNDLLHVGPKLQRDITAILTNWRLY
;
A
#
# COMPACT_ATOMS: atom_id res chain seq x y z
N MET A 1 -5.20 -11.75 -29.71
CA MET A 1 -4.87 -11.58 -28.28
C MET A 1 -3.51 -10.92 -28.18
N ALA A 2 -3.36 -9.85 -27.40
CA ALA A 2 -2.05 -9.27 -27.15
C ALA A 2 -1.17 -10.31 -26.43
N ARG A 3 0.09 -10.46 -26.86
CA ARG A 3 1.07 -11.34 -26.24
C ARG A 3 1.36 -10.79 -24.84
N LYS A 4 0.96 -11.53 -23.79
CA LYS A 4 1.29 -11.18 -22.40
C LYS A 4 2.80 -11.19 -22.23
N ILE A 5 3.35 -10.15 -21.61
CA ILE A 5 4.77 -10.09 -21.25
C ILE A 5 5.01 -11.08 -20.11
N LEU A 6 6.23 -11.63 -19.99
CA LEU A 6 6.56 -12.64 -18.99
C LEU A 6 6.14 -12.23 -17.57
N GLU A 7 6.46 -11.00 -17.14
CA GLU A 7 6.05 -10.49 -15.82
C GLU A 7 4.52 -10.44 -15.62
N GLU A 8 3.74 -10.18 -16.67
CA GLU A 8 2.28 -10.17 -16.59
C GLU A 8 1.72 -11.59 -16.41
N ALA A 9 2.32 -12.56 -17.10
CA ALA A 9 1.97 -13.97 -16.98
C ALA A 9 2.30 -14.51 -15.59
N GLU A 10 3.47 -14.19 -15.05
CA GLU A 10 3.89 -14.56 -13.69
C GLU A 10 2.96 -13.94 -12.63
N CYS A 11 2.60 -12.67 -12.77
CA CYS A 11 1.66 -12.00 -11.89
C CYS A 11 0.27 -12.66 -11.91
N GLU A 12 -0.23 -13.02 -13.09
CA GLU A 12 -1.53 -13.67 -13.23
C GLU A 12 -1.51 -15.09 -12.67
N GLU A 13 -0.42 -15.84 -12.89
CA GLU A 13 -0.23 -17.16 -12.30
C GLU A 13 -0.17 -17.08 -10.77
N HIS A 14 0.57 -16.11 -10.21
CA HIS A 14 0.58 -15.85 -8.78
C HIS A 14 -0.83 -15.55 -8.25
N TYR A 15 -1.57 -14.67 -8.90
CA TYR A 15 -2.95 -14.36 -8.52
C TYR A 15 -3.82 -15.60 -8.52
N LYS A 16 -3.83 -16.38 -9.62
CA LYS A 16 -4.62 -17.62 -9.73
C LYS A 16 -4.29 -18.64 -8.64
N LYS A 17 -3.02 -18.76 -8.26
CA LYS A 17 -2.57 -19.71 -7.23
C LYS A 17 -2.89 -19.27 -5.80
N THR A 18 -2.96 -17.96 -5.56
CA THR A 18 -3.00 -17.42 -4.19
C THR A 18 -4.31 -16.74 -3.81
N VAL A 19 -5.15 -16.40 -4.79
CA VAL A 19 -6.45 -15.80 -4.53
C VAL A 19 -7.39 -16.81 -3.88
N SER A 20 -8.07 -16.36 -2.84
CA SER A 20 -9.16 -17.10 -2.21
C SER A 20 -10.32 -16.16 -1.90
N ARG A 21 -11.44 -16.72 -1.42
CA ARG A 21 -12.54 -15.95 -0.84
C ARG A 21 -12.66 -16.30 0.63
N ASN A 22 -12.90 -15.29 1.46
CA ASN A 22 -13.24 -15.51 2.86
C ASN A 22 -14.71 -15.94 3.01
N GLU A 23 -15.14 -16.20 4.25
CA GLU A 23 -16.52 -16.61 4.58
C GLU A 23 -17.58 -15.58 4.16
N ASP A 24 -17.21 -14.30 4.11
CA ASP A 24 -18.07 -13.20 3.64
C ASP A 24 -18.11 -13.05 2.11
N GLY A 25 -17.43 -13.94 1.36
CA GLY A 25 -17.32 -13.87 -0.09
C GLY A 25 -16.37 -12.80 -0.63
N ARG A 26 -15.60 -12.12 0.23
CA ARG A 26 -14.58 -11.13 -0.16
C ARG A 26 -13.33 -11.81 -0.67
N PHE A 27 -12.70 -11.24 -1.70
CA PHE A 27 -11.42 -11.72 -2.20
C PHE A 27 -10.30 -11.45 -1.20
N VAL A 28 -9.50 -12.47 -0.93
CA VAL A 28 -8.24 -12.39 -0.20
C VAL A 28 -7.12 -12.64 -1.23
N VAL A 29 -6.27 -11.65 -1.40
CA VAL A 29 -5.21 -11.66 -2.43
C VAL A 29 -3.86 -11.50 -1.74
N ARG A 30 -2.87 -12.29 -2.15
CA ARG A 30 -1.49 -12.15 -1.68
C ARG A 30 -0.74 -11.10 -2.50
N LEU A 31 0.24 -10.45 -1.88
CA LEU A 31 1.11 -9.50 -2.57
C LEU A 31 1.96 -10.23 -3.63
N PRO A 32 1.93 -9.80 -4.91
CA PRO A 32 2.60 -10.49 -6.00
C PRO A 32 4.09 -10.10 -6.07
N PHE A 33 4.90 -10.67 -5.20
CA PHE A 33 6.35 -10.43 -5.19
C PHE A 33 7.07 -11.08 -6.39
N LYS A 34 8.04 -10.36 -6.96
CA LYS A 34 9.01 -10.85 -7.96
C LYS A 34 10.02 -11.80 -7.30
N GLN A 35 10.45 -12.85 -7.98
CA GLN A 35 11.43 -13.83 -7.44
C GLN A 35 12.91 -13.42 -7.71
N PRO A 36 13.90 -13.90 -6.91
CA PRO A 36 13.79 -14.73 -5.69
C PRO A 36 14.09 -13.95 -4.39
N HIS A 37 13.23 -14.15 -3.38
CA HIS A 37 13.31 -13.66 -1.99
C HIS A 37 13.42 -12.13 -1.72
N PRO A 38 12.26 -11.43 -1.64
CA PRO A 38 12.16 -9.99 -1.33
C PRO A 38 12.63 -9.58 0.08
N GLU A 39 12.59 -10.52 1.04
CA GLU A 39 12.87 -10.21 2.45
C GLU A 39 14.33 -9.80 2.66
N GLU A 40 15.27 -10.42 1.94
CA GLU A 40 16.69 -10.03 1.96
C GLU A 40 16.94 -8.71 1.21
N ALA A 41 16.18 -8.46 0.13
CA ALA A 41 16.33 -7.27 -0.71
C ALA A 41 15.86 -5.97 -0.04
N LEU A 42 14.93 -6.07 0.92
CA LEU A 42 14.36 -4.91 1.61
C LEU A 42 15.23 -4.38 2.77
N GLY A 43 16.33 -5.07 3.13
CA GLY A 43 17.25 -4.61 4.17
C GLY A 43 16.58 -4.10 5.47
N ASP A 44 17.26 -3.19 6.18
CA ASP A 44 16.74 -2.58 7.41
C ASP A 44 15.67 -1.50 7.13
N SER A 45 14.46 -1.94 6.81
CA SER A 45 13.27 -1.08 6.64
C SER A 45 12.77 -0.48 7.96
N LEU A 46 13.00 -1.16 9.08
CA LEU A 46 12.57 -0.75 10.42
C LEU A 46 13.16 0.60 10.82
N ARG A 47 14.47 0.77 10.66
CA ARG A 47 15.15 2.02 11.00
C ARG A 47 14.59 3.22 10.24
N ILE A 48 14.25 3.02 8.96
CA ILE A 48 13.68 4.06 8.10
C ILE A 48 12.25 4.40 8.57
N ALA A 49 11.43 3.38 8.85
CA ALA A 49 10.08 3.56 9.37
C ALA A 49 10.06 4.26 10.74
N LEU A 50 10.96 3.89 11.66
CA LEU A 50 11.10 4.54 12.97
C LEU A 50 11.54 6.00 12.84
N SER A 51 12.51 6.29 11.97
CA SER A 51 12.93 7.66 11.69
C SER A 51 11.77 8.51 11.16
N ALA A 52 10.95 7.96 10.27
CA ALA A 52 9.74 8.61 9.76
C ALA A 52 8.69 8.81 10.85
N LEU A 53 8.47 7.80 11.70
CA LEU A 53 7.55 7.88 12.83
C LEU A 53 7.95 8.98 13.81
N THR A 54 9.24 9.11 14.13
CA THR A 54 9.72 10.19 15.00
C THR A 54 9.43 11.58 14.43
N ARG A 55 9.63 11.77 13.11
CA ARG A 55 9.28 13.03 12.43
C ARG A 55 7.78 13.29 12.44
N LEU A 56 6.97 12.27 12.15
CA LEU A 56 5.51 12.36 12.22
C LEU A 56 5.08 12.74 13.64
N ARG A 57 5.63 12.09 14.66
CA ARG A 57 5.27 12.30 16.05
C ARG A 57 5.53 13.74 16.49
N ARG A 58 6.69 14.30 16.15
CA ARG A 58 6.99 15.73 16.39
C ARG A 58 5.95 16.67 15.78
N LYS A 59 5.49 16.37 14.56
CA LYS A 59 4.44 17.16 13.90
C LYS A 59 3.09 17.01 14.61
N LEU A 60 2.73 15.80 15.03
CA LEU A 60 1.48 15.55 15.76
C LEU A 60 1.49 16.23 17.15
N ASP A 61 2.60 16.14 17.88
CA ASP A 61 2.71 16.74 19.22
C ASP A 61 2.64 18.28 19.17
N ALA A 62 3.03 18.89 18.05
CA ALA A 62 2.93 20.33 17.84
C ALA A 62 1.52 20.82 17.45
N ASP A 63 0.64 19.93 17.00
CA ASP A 63 -0.70 20.27 16.49
C ASP A 63 -1.74 19.32 17.09
N SER A 64 -2.43 19.79 18.14
CA SER A 64 -3.42 19.02 18.89
C SER A 64 -4.63 18.60 18.06
N ALA A 65 -5.04 19.42 17.07
CA ALA A 65 -6.15 19.10 16.18
C ALA A 65 -5.76 17.99 15.20
N LEU A 66 -4.55 18.05 14.66
CA LEU A 66 -4.00 16.99 13.82
C LEU A 66 -3.81 15.69 14.60
N LEU A 67 -3.26 15.75 15.83
CA LEU A 67 -3.09 14.58 16.69
C LEU A 67 -4.42 13.87 16.96
N LYS A 68 -5.46 14.63 17.33
CA LYS A 68 -6.81 14.09 17.56
C LYS A 68 -7.34 13.40 16.32
N SER A 69 -7.34 14.09 15.18
CA SER A 69 -7.82 13.55 13.90
C SER A 69 -7.04 12.29 13.48
N TYR A 70 -5.74 12.26 13.75
CA TYR A 70 -4.88 11.12 13.45
C TYR A 70 -5.21 9.91 14.34
N GLY A 71 -5.46 10.12 15.62
CA GLY A 71 -5.90 9.09 16.56
C GLY A 71 -7.28 8.52 16.21
N GLU A 72 -8.22 9.37 15.80
CA GLU A 72 -9.55 8.97 15.32
C GLU A 72 -9.45 8.08 14.08
N PHE A 73 -8.65 8.50 13.08
CA PHE A 73 -8.38 7.69 11.88
C PHE A 73 -7.82 6.31 12.24
N LEU A 74 -6.81 6.24 13.12
CA LEU A 74 -6.22 4.96 13.51
C LEU A 74 -7.23 4.07 14.23
N SER A 75 -8.04 4.63 15.11
CA SER A 75 -9.06 3.88 15.85
C SER A 75 -10.13 3.30 14.91
N GLU A 76 -10.58 4.10 13.95
CA GLU A 76 -11.54 3.65 12.92
C GLU A 76 -10.93 2.53 12.07
N TYR A 77 -9.70 2.72 11.59
CA TYR A 77 -8.99 1.74 10.76
C TYR A 77 -8.72 0.42 11.49
N GLU A 78 -8.45 0.45 12.80
CA GLU A 78 -8.38 -0.74 13.67
C GLU A 78 -9.76 -1.39 13.80
N SER A 79 -10.82 -0.61 14.07
CA SER A 79 -12.19 -1.13 14.24
C SER A 79 -12.77 -1.82 12.99
N MET A 80 -12.33 -1.39 11.80
CA MET A 80 -12.69 -2.01 10.53
C MET A 80 -11.87 -3.27 10.21
N ASN A 81 -11.02 -3.73 11.14
CA ASN A 81 -10.07 -4.82 10.95
C ASN A 81 -9.13 -4.59 9.75
N HIS A 82 -8.79 -3.34 9.45
CA HIS A 82 -7.80 -3.00 8.41
C HIS A 82 -6.37 -2.96 8.94
N MET A 83 -6.20 -2.96 10.27
CA MET A 83 -4.92 -3.20 10.93
C MET A 83 -5.10 -3.88 12.27
N THR A 84 -4.01 -4.41 12.80
CA THR A 84 -3.94 -4.99 14.14
C THR A 84 -2.70 -4.49 14.86
N ARG A 85 -2.76 -4.35 16.18
CA ARG A 85 -1.57 -3.99 16.98
C ARG A 85 -0.49 -5.05 16.87
N LEU A 86 0.73 -4.60 16.64
CA LEU A 86 1.92 -5.44 16.63
C LEU A 86 2.28 -5.85 18.07
N LYS A 87 2.52 -7.15 18.30
CA LYS A 87 2.91 -7.68 19.63
C LYS A 87 4.37 -7.41 19.98
N SER A 88 5.25 -7.53 18.98
CA SER A 88 6.69 -7.35 19.13
C SER A 88 7.30 -6.90 17.81
N ILE A 89 8.35 -6.09 17.90
CA ILE A 89 9.17 -5.71 16.75
C ILE A 89 10.01 -6.94 16.33
N ASP A 90 10.04 -7.18 15.04
CA ASP A 90 10.69 -8.34 14.41
C ASP A 90 11.38 -7.88 13.12
N SER A 91 12.68 -8.14 12.99
CA SER A 91 13.51 -7.74 11.85
C SER A 91 13.19 -8.51 10.57
N SER A 92 12.48 -9.64 10.63
CA SER A 92 12.01 -10.38 9.44
C SER A 92 10.82 -9.70 8.75
N ARG A 93 10.22 -8.68 9.37
CA ARG A 93 9.05 -7.98 8.84
C ARG A 93 9.46 -6.76 8.03
N LEU A 94 8.63 -6.45 7.03
CA LEU A 94 8.70 -5.20 6.31
C LEU A 94 7.97 -4.09 7.07
N TYR A 95 8.65 -2.96 7.28
CA TYR A 95 8.07 -1.77 7.87
C TYR A 95 7.92 -0.66 6.83
N ILE A 96 6.68 -0.20 6.63
CA ILE A 96 6.37 0.85 5.68
C ILE A 96 6.17 2.17 6.44
N PRO A 97 6.96 3.22 6.14
CA PRO A 97 6.74 4.53 6.75
C PRO A 97 5.37 5.09 6.31
N HIS A 98 4.73 5.86 7.19
CA HIS A 98 3.45 6.48 6.89
C HIS A 98 3.45 7.97 7.23
N ARG A 99 2.54 8.74 6.63
CA ARG A 99 2.42 10.18 6.84
C ARG A 99 0.98 10.67 6.79
N ALA A 100 0.73 11.76 7.50
CA ALA A 100 -0.51 12.52 7.42
C ALA A 100 -0.51 13.43 6.18
N VAL A 101 -1.56 13.34 5.37
CA VAL A 101 -1.88 14.27 4.28
C VAL A 101 -3.17 14.99 4.65
N VAL A 102 -3.10 16.31 4.78
CA VAL A 102 -4.21 17.17 5.16
C VAL A 102 -4.61 17.97 3.94
N ARG A 103 -5.92 18.04 3.65
CA ARG A 103 -6.48 19.05 2.75
C ARG A 103 -7.17 20.12 3.57
N GLU A 104 -6.71 21.36 3.41
CA GLU A 104 -7.16 22.52 4.18
C GLU A 104 -8.44 23.15 3.62
N GLU A 105 -8.83 22.81 2.38
CA GLU A 105 -9.93 23.44 1.65
C GLU A 105 -11.35 22.98 2.07
N SER A 106 -11.48 22.10 3.06
CA SER A 106 -12.78 21.61 3.52
C SER A 106 -13.12 22.09 4.93
N VAL A 107 -14.39 22.47 5.13
CA VAL A 107 -15.00 22.87 6.43
C VAL A 107 -14.70 21.85 7.55
N THR A 108 -14.49 20.58 7.16
CA THR A 108 -13.91 19.52 8.00
C THR A 108 -12.50 19.21 7.52
N MET A 109 -11.49 19.23 8.38
CA MET A 109 -10.12 18.79 8.05
C MET A 109 -10.14 17.34 7.55
N LYS A 110 -10.01 17.11 6.24
CA LYS A 110 -10.03 15.75 5.68
C LYS A 110 -8.64 15.15 5.74
N LEU A 111 -8.31 14.55 6.89
CA LEU A 111 -7.07 13.80 7.08
C LEU A 111 -7.08 12.50 6.27
N ARG A 112 -5.94 12.18 5.65
CA ARG A 112 -5.65 10.85 5.09
C ARG A 112 -4.29 10.38 5.59
N VAL A 113 -4.21 9.14 6.04
CA VAL A 113 -2.92 8.49 6.30
C VAL A 113 -2.47 7.75 5.06
N VAL A 114 -1.25 8.05 4.61
CA VAL A 114 -0.65 7.44 3.41
C VAL A 114 0.53 6.59 3.82
N LEU A 115 0.52 5.31 3.43
CA LEU A 115 1.65 4.40 3.54
C LEU A 115 2.60 4.64 2.36
N ASN A 116 3.87 4.90 2.62
CA ASN A 116 4.89 5.20 1.62
C ASN A 116 5.67 3.93 1.23
N ALA A 117 5.05 3.09 0.39
CA ALA A 117 5.65 1.87 -0.14
C ALA A 117 6.78 2.12 -1.17
N SER A 118 6.93 3.36 -1.65
CA SER A 118 8.05 3.79 -2.51
C SER A 118 9.27 4.26 -1.73
N SER A 119 9.26 4.21 -0.40
CA SER A 119 10.45 4.51 0.39
C SER A 119 11.53 3.49 0.07
N THR A 120 12.67 3.94 -0.45
CA THR A 120 13.81 3.06 -0.68
C THR A 120 14.32 2.55 0.65
N SER A 121 14.60 1.26 0.68
CA SER A 121 15.20 0.61 1.83
C SER A 121 16.73 0.74 1.82
N ALA A 122 17.38 0.23 2.87
CA ALA A 122 18.84 0.13 2.91
C ALA A 122 19.40 -0.75 1.78
N GLY A 123 18.60 -1.70 1.26
CA GLY A 123 18.97 -2.55 0.12
C GLY A 123 18.85 -1.88 -1.25
N GLY A 124 18.44 -0.60 -1.32
CA GLY A 124 18.34 0.16 -2.57
C GLY A 124 17.04 -0.05 -3.36
N SER A 125 16.20 -1.00 -2.95
CA SER A 125 14.87 -1.23 -3.54
C SER A 125 13.74 -0.79 -2.60
N SER A 126 12.60 -0.40 -3.17
CA SER A 126 11.35 -0.13 -2.45
C SER A 126 10.36 -1.31 -2.58
N LEU A 127 9.30 -1.33 -1.76
CA LEU A 127 8.27 -2.38 -1.89
C LEU A 127 7.62 -2.35 -3.28
N ASN A 128 7.41 -1.17 -3.85
CA ASN A 128 6.83 -1.04 -5.19
C ASN A 128 7.69 -1.69 -6.27
N ASP A 129 9.03 -1.65 -6.15
CA ASP A 129 9.94 -2.23 -7.14
C ASP A 129 9.91 -3.76 -7.14
N LEU A 130 9.61 -4.34 -5.96
CA LEU A 130 9.60 -5.77 -5.71
C LEU A 130 8.25 -6.43 -6.03
N LEU A 131 7.19 -5.66 -6.27
CA LEU A 131 5.88 -6.17 -6.62
C LEU A 131 5.68 -6.15 -8.15
N HIS A 132 5.05 -7.20 -8.67
CA HIS A 132 4.54 -7.16 -10.04
C HIS A 132 3.42 -6.11 -10.12
N VAL A 133 3.49 -5.26 -11.16
CA VAL A 133 2.42 -4.28 -11.47
C VAL A 133 1.18 -4.99 -12.02
N GLY A 134 1.40 -6.11 -12.72
CA GLY A 134 0.38 -6.86 -13.43
C GLY A 134 -0.08 -6.17 -14.72
N PRO A 135 -0.91 -6.85 -15.53
CA PRO A 135 -1.40 -6.32 -16.79
C PRO A 135 -2.43 -5.19 -16.58
N LYS A 136 -2.48 -4.24 -17.52
CA LYS A 136 -3.52 -3.20 -17.55
C LYS A 136 -4.88 -3.83 -17.90
N LEU A 137 -5.72 -4.04 -16.89
CA LEU A 137 -7.08 -4.60 -17.06
C LEU A 137 -8.11 -3.57 -17.56
N GLN A 138 -7.85 -2.28 -17.33
CA GLN A 138 -8.75 -1.20 -17.74
C GLN A 138 -8.67 -0.96 -19.25
N ARG A 139 -9.82 -0.94 -19.93
CA ARG A 139 -9.90 -0.56 -21.34
C ARG A 139 -9.45 0.88 -21.52
N ASP A 140 -8.90 1.18 -22.68
CA ASP A 140 -8.48 2.53 -23.00
C ASP A 140 -9.68 3.48 -23.05
N ILE A 141 -9.58 4.63 -22.36
CA ILE A 141 -10.66 5.59 -22.27
C ILE A 141 -11.00 6.20 -23.63
N THR A 142 -10.00 6.41 -24.50
CA THR A 142 -10.24 6.93 -25.85
C THR A 142 -11.03 5.92 -26.67
N ALA A 143 -10.70 4.63 -26.56
CA ALA A 143 -11.44 3.56 -27.20
C ALA A 143 -12.86 3.41 -26.66
N ILE A 144 -13.09 3.64 -25.37
CA ILE A 144 -14.44 3.68 -24.80
C ILE A 144 -15.23 4.84 -25.42
N LEU A 145 -14.68 6.06 -25.38
CA LEU A 145 -15.36 7.27 -25.83
C LEU A 145 -15.65 7.30 -27.33
N THR A 146 -14.76 6.78 -28.16
CA THR A 146 -14.98 6.73 -29.62
C THR A 146 -15.99 5.64 -30.00
N ASN A 147 -15.91 4.46 -29.39
CA ASN A 147 -16.87 3.39 -29.66
C ASN A 147 -18.26 3.68 -29.08
N TRP A 148 -18.36 4.52 -28.05
CA TRP A 148 -19.67 4.96 -27.52
C TRP A 148 -20.46 5.80 -28.54
N ARG A 149 -19.82 6.38 -29.56
CA ARG A 149 -20.52 7.08 -30.65
C ARG A 149 -20.93 6.17 -31.81
N LEU A 150 -20.49 4.91 -31.79
CA LEU A 150 -20.75 3.92 -32.83
C LEU A 150 -21.92 2.98 -32.49
N TYR A 151 -22.45 3.07 -31.26
CA TYR A 151 -23.61 2.33 -30.75
C TYR A 151 -24.53 3.29 -30.00
#